data_AF-A0AAW5QQC4-F1
#
_entry.id   AF-A0AAW5QQC4-F1
#
_cell.length_a   1.000
_cell.length_b   1.000
_cell.length_c   1.000
_cell.angle_alpha   90.00
_cell.angle_beta   90.00
_cell.angle_gamma   90.00
#
_symmetry.space_group_name_H-M   'P 1'
#
loop_
_entity.id
_entity.type
_entity.pdbx_description
1 polymer ?
#
loop_
_entity_poly.entity_id
_entity_poly.type
_entity_poly.pdbx_seq_one_letter_code
_entity_poly.pdbx_strand_id
1 'polypeptide(L)'
;MAGPIHEATDKLSKLEATVASRAQAPLKKIERLEQTRDRRIKKIQEQYAAKIAEIQRAMEAGTETLTPQEREQESSLLREYAEAIVTFSRSASASELAPLLGVSTREAKTLIMQAKADLGVAGAAESAAPSSDDKQNDQQTVPAAS
;
A
#
# COMPACT_ATOMS: atom_id res chain seq x y z
N MET A 1 -75.60 -54.26 -8.28
CA MET A 1 -74.59 -55.25 -7.81
C MET A 1 -73.24 -54.87 -8.41
N ALA A 2 -72.48 -53.98 -7.77
CA ALA A 2 -71.14 -53.57 -8.20
C ALA A 2 -70.16 -53.43 -7.01
N GLY A 3 -70.52 -53.97 -5.84
CA GLY A 3 -69.81 -53.73 -4.57
C GLY A 3 -68.34 -54.21 -4.54
N PRO A 4 -68.03 -55.46 -4.93
CA PRO A 4 -66.68 -56.00 -4.76
C PRO A 4 -65.62 -55.38 -5.66
N ILE A 5 -66.00 -55.01 -6.90
CA ILE A 5 -65.08 -54.40 -7.87
C ILE A 5 -64.79 -52.95 -7.47
N HIS A 6 -65.82 -52.20 -7.06
CA HIS A 6 -65.65 -50.81 -6.64
C HIS A 6 -64.78 -50.70 -5.38
N GLU A 7 -64.96 -51.60 -4.41
CA GLU A 7 -64.07 -51.68 -3.24
C GLU A 7 -62.63 -52.02 -3.61
N ALA A 8 -62.41 -52.90 -4.59
CA ALA A 8 -61.07 -53.25 -5.06
C ALA A 8 -60.40 -52.06 -5.74
N THR A 9 -61.15 -51.28 -6.54
CA THR A 9 -60.68 -50.03 -7.15
C THR A 9 -60.30 -49.01 -6.09
N ASP A 10 -61.14 -48.81 -5.06
CA ASP A 10 -60.84 -47.86 -3.98
C ASP A 10 -59.58 -48.27 -3.19
N LYS A 11 -59.39 -49.58 -2.97
CA LYS A 11 -58.17 -50.11 -2.33
C LYS A 11 -56.93 -49.89 -3.20
N LEU A 12 -57.04 -50.07 -4.51
CA LEU A 12 -55.96 -49.79 -5.46
C LEU A 12 -55.60 -48.30 -5.50
N SER A 13 -56.59 -47.40 -5.61
CA SER A 13 -56.33 -45.96 -5.62
C SER A 13 -55.68 -45.46 -4.33
N LYS A 14 -56.06 -46.02 -3.17
CA LYS A 14 -55.39 -45.74 -1.90
C LYS A 14 -53.95 -46.22 -1.91
N LEU A 15 -53.68 -47.41 -2.43
CA LEU A 15 -52.34 -47.96 -2.53
C LEU A 15 -51.45 -47.10 -3.45
N GLU A 16 -51.95 -46.71 -4.62
CA GLU A 16 -51.26 -45.80 -5.55
C GLU A 16 -50.94 -44.45 -4.89
N ALA A 17 -51.90 -43.86 -4.17
CA ALA A 17 -51.68 -42.62 -3.42
C ALA A 17 -50.58 -42.76 -2.35
N THR A 18 -50.54 -43.90 -1.63
CA THR A 18 -49.48 -44.15 -0.64
C THR A 18 -48.11 -44.35 -1.29
N VAL A 19 -48.03 -45.03 -2.43
CA VAL A 19 -46.78 -45.22 -3.19
C VAL A 19 -46.28 -43.88 -3.72
N ALA A 20 -47.15 -43.07 -4.32
CA ALA A 20 -46.81 -41.73 -4.81
C ALA A 20 -46.34 -40.81 -3.66
N SER A 21 -47.03 -40.81 -2.52
CA SER A 21 -46.62 -40.05 -1.34
C SER A 21 -45.24 -40.49 -0.82
N ARG A 22 -45.00 -41.81 -0.75
CA ARG A 22 -43.70 -42.37 -0.32
C ARG A 22 -42.57 -42.00 -1.28
N ALA A 23 -42.85 -41.93 -2.58
CA ALA A 23 -41.87 -41.48 -3.57
C ALA A 23 -41.58 -39.97 -3.48
N GLN A 24 -42.58 -39.15 -3.17
CA GLN A 24 -42.41 -37.68 -3.08
C GLN A 24 -41.80 -37.20 -1.75
N ALA A 25 -42.05 -37.91 -0.65
CA ALA A 25 -41.53 -37.54 0.68
C ALA A 25 -40.00 -37.29 0.72
N PRO A 26 -39.13 -38.17 0.15
CA PRO A 26 -37.69 -37.92 0.13
C PRO A 26 -37.33 -36.72 -0.74
N LEU A 27 -38.00 -36.50 -1.88
CA LEU A 27 -37.75 -35.36 -2.76
C LEU A 27 -38.03 -34.03 -2.05
N LYS A 28 -39.16 -33.91 -1.35
CA LYS A 28 -39.49 -32.73 -0.53
C LYS A 28 -38.50 -32.53 0.60
N LYS A 29 -37.94 -33.61 1.16
CA LYS A 29 -36.91 -33.53 2.20
C LYS A 29 -35.59 -33.00 1.63
N ILE A 30 -35.19 -33.48 0.45
CA ILE A 30 -34.00 -33.01 -0.26
C ILE A 30 -34.13 -31.50 -0.54
N GLU A 31 -35.26 -31.08 -1.11
CA GLU A 31 -35.51 -29.66 -1.44
C GLU A 31 -35.38 -28.75 -0.21
N ARG A 32 -35.95 -29.15 0.94
CA ARG A 32 -35.82 -28.38 2.20
C ARG A 32 -34.39 -28.30 2.70
N LEU A 33 -33.62 -29.38 2.55
CA LEU A 33 -32.20 -29.41 2.93
C LEU A 33 -31.37 -28.50 2.03
N GLU A 34 -31.64 -28.50 0.72
CA GLU A 34 -30.99 -27.62 -0.24
C GLU A 34 -31.29 -26.14 0.07
N GLN A 35 -32.56 -25.78 0.27
CA GLN A 35 -32.93 -24.42 0.66
C GLN A 35 -32.25 -23.99 1.97
N THR A 36 -32.14 -24.89 2.94
CA THR A 36 -31.47 -24.59 4.22
C THR A 36 -29.97 -24.41 4.04
N ARG A 37 -29.32 -25.27 3.23
CA ARG A 37 -27.91 -25.16 2.87
C ARG A 37 -27.64 -23.82 2.19
N ASP A 38 -28.42 -23.47 1.19
CA ASP A 38 -28.20 -22.28 0.38
C ASP A 38 -28.37 -21.00 1.21
N ARG A 39 -29.36 -20.96 2.11
CA ARG A 39 -29.51 -19.87 3.09
C ARG A 39 -28.30 -19.75 4.01
N ARG A 40 -27.76 -20.87 4.49
CA ARG A 40 -26.56 -20.87 5.34
C ARG A 40 -25.33 -20.38 4.57
N ILE A 41 -25.13 -20.84 3.35
CA ILE A 41 -24.04 -20.39 2.48
C ILE A 41 -24.14 -18.88 2.26
N LYS A 42 -25.32 -18.37 1.92
CA LYS A 42 -25.53 -16.93 1.71
C LYS A 42 -25.20 -16.12 2.98
N LYS A 43 -25.67 -16.57 4.14
CA LYS A 43 -25.37 -15.90 5.42
C LYS A 43 -23.87 -15.88 5.73
N ILE A 44 -23.18 -16.99 5.48
CA ILE A 44 -21.72 -17.08 5.65
C ILE A 44 -21.03 -16.11 4.69
N GLN A 45 -21.42 -16.09 3.42
CA GLN A 45 -20.87 -15.16 2.43
C GLN A 45 -21.05 -13.70 2.85
N GLU A 46 -22.24 -13.31 3.29
CA GLU A 46 -22.53 -11.96 3.78
C GLU A 46 -21.67 -11.60 5.01
N GLN A 47 -21.52 -12.51 5.97
CA GLN A 47 -20.70 -12.30 7.16
C GLN A 47 -19.21 -12.13 6.83
N TYR A 48 -18.68 -12.98 5.94
CA TYR A 48 -17.28 -12.85 5.51
C TYR A 48 -17.05 -11.62 4.65
N ALA A 49 -17.99 -11.27 3.76
CA ALA A 49 -17.91 -10.03 2.99
C ALA A 49 -17.88 -8.80 3.91
N ALA A 50 -18.73 -8.77 4.95
CA ALA A 50 -18.73 -7.70 5.95
C ALA A 50 -17.40 -7.64 6.72
N LYS A 51 -16.87 -8.80 7.13
CA LYS A 51 -15.58 -8.87 7.85
C LYS A 51 -14.39 -8.46 6.98
N ILE A 52 -14.39 -8.82 5.70
CA ILE A 52 -13.37 -8.38 4.74
C ILE A 52 -13.44 -6.86 4.57
N ALA A 53 -14.63 -6.29 4.42
CA ALA A 53 -14.80 -4.85 4.30
C ALA A 53 -14.36 -4.09 5.57
N GLU A 54 -14.62 -4.65 6.75
CA GLU A 54 -14.15 -4.11 8.03
C GLU A 54 -12.61 -4.12 8.11
N ILE A 55 -11.98 -5.25 7.75
CA ILE A 55 -10.52 -5.37 7.74
C ILE A 55 -9.91 -4.41 6.72
N GLN A 56 -10.49 -4.27 5.52
CA GLN A 56 -10.04 -3.32 4.51
C GLN A 56 -10.10 -1.88 5.04
N ARG A 57 -11.22 -1.49 5.67
CA ARG A 57 -11.35 -0.17 6.30
C ARG A 57 -10.34 0.03 7.43
N ALA A 58 -10.08 -0.99 8.23
CA ALA A 58 -9.09 -0.93 9.30
C ALA A 58 -7.66 -0.83 8.76
N MET A 59 -7.34 -1.50 7.63
CA MET A 59 -6.05 -1.36 6.96
C MET A 59 -5.88 0.02 6.31
N GLU A 60 -6.91 0.56 5.66
CA GLU A 60 -6.90 1.92 5.10
C GLU A 60 -6.82 3.00 6.19
N ALA A 61 -7.44 2.78 7.35
CA ALA A 61 -7.28 3.64 8.51
C ALA A 61 -5.92 3.44 9.20
N GLY A 62 -5.37 2.24 9.09
CA GLY A 62 -4.09 1.80 9.65
C GLY A 62 -2.90 2.01 8.73
N THR A 63 -3.06 2.61 7.54
CA THR A 63 -1.94 3.23 6.81
C THR A 63 -1.55 4.49 7.57
N GLU A 64 -0.77 4.22 8.62
CA GLU A 64 -0.15 5.08 9.63
C GLU A 64 0.03 6.54 9.20
N THR A 65 -0.96 7.36 9.53
CA THR A 65 -0.65 8.75 9.85
C THR A 65 0.03 8.73 11.22
N LEU A 66 1.34 9.01 11.24
CA LEU A 66 2.08 9.23 12.49
C LEU A 66 1.26 10.11 13.42
N THR A 67 1.16 9.72 14.69
CA THR A 67 0.58 10.60 15.70
C THR A 67 1.36 11.92 15.73
N PRO A 68 0.77 13.04 16.18
CA PRO A 68 1.48 14.32 16.22
C PRO A 68 2.82 14.24 16.96
N GLN A 69 2.88 13.45 18.04
CA GLN A 69 4.09 13.22 18.82
C GLN A 69 5.13 12.40 18.05
N GLU A 70 4.73 11.32 17.37
CA GLU A 70 5.64 10.53 16.53
C GLU A 70 6.17 11.33 15.34
N ARG A 71 5.36 12.22 14.77
CA ARG A 71 5.78 13.11 13.69
C ARG A 71 6.81 14.14 14.17
N GLU A 72 6.64 14.68 15.37
CA GLU A 72 7.61 15.60 15.97
C GLU A 72 8.93 14.88 16.28
N GLN A 73 8.87 13.65 16.80
CA GLN A 73 10.04 12.80 17.02
C GLN A 73 10.75 12.46 15.71
N GLU A 74 10.02 12.05 14.68
CA GLU A 74 10.56 11.79 13.35
C GLU A 74 11.24 13.05 12.80
N SER A 75 10.59 14.21 12.91
CA SER A 75 11.16 15.49 12.45
C SER A 75 12.45 15.85 13.21
N SER A 76 12.51 15.60 14.52
CA SER A 76 13.73 15.78 15.32
C SER A 76 14.84 14.86 14.86
N LEU A 77 14.55 13.56 14.69
CA LEU A 77 15.51 12.56 14.26
C LEU A 77 16.05 12.84 12.85
N LEU A 78 15.19 13.28 11.92
CA LEU A 78 15.61 13.70 10.58
C LEU A 78 16.55 14.90 10.63
N ARG A 79 16.28 15.86 11.51
CA ARG A 79 17.14 17.02 11.71
C ARG A 79 18.49 16.62 12.30
N GLU A 80 18.52 15.80 13.34
CA GLU A 80 19.74 15.27 13.94
C GLU A 80 20.58 14.48 12.93
N TYR A 81 19.92 13.69 12.09
CA TYR A 81 20.59 12.94 11.04
C TYR A 81 21.20 13.85 9.96
N ALA A 82 20.47 14.89 9.55
CA ALA A 82 21.01 15.91 8.65
C ALA A 82 22.23 16.62 9.28
N GLU A 83 22.18 16.93 10.58
CA GLU A 83 23.29 17.57 11.30
C GLU A 83 24.52 16.66 11.35
N ALA A 84 24.32 15.36 11.60
CA ALA A 84 25.38 14.37 11.58
C ALA A 84 26.04 14.27 10.20
N ILE A 85 25.24 14.22 9.12
CA ILE A 85 25.76 14.18 7.74
C ILE A 85 26.56 15.45 7.42
N VAL A 86 26.03 16.63 7.74
CA VAL A 86 26.73 17.90 7.48
C VAL A 86 28.02 17.97 8.27
N THR A 87 28.00 17.59 9.54
CA THR A 87 29.18 17.57 10.40
C THR A 87 30.25 16.61 9.87
N PHE A 88 29.86 15.39 9.50
CA PHE A 88 30.75 14.42 8.89
C PHE A 88 31.35 14.97 7.58
N SER A 89 30.55 15.64 6.74
CA SER A 89 31.00 16.21 5.47
C SER A 89 32.01 17.35 5.62
N ARG A 90 32.17 17.92 6.82
CA ARG A 90 33.20 18.93 7.12
C ARG A 90 34.57 18.29 7.37
N SER A 91 34.59 17.08 7.90
CA SER A 91 35.81 16.35 8.25
C SER A 91 36.20 15.25 7.27
N ALA A 92 35.24 14.77 6.47
CA ALA A 92 35.41 13.61 5.60
C ALA A 92 34.64 13.77 4.28
N SER A 93 35.10 13.04 3.27
CA SER A 93 34.60 13.10 1.90
C SER A 93 33.36 12.23 1.69
N ALA A 94 32.60 12.51 0.62
CA ALA A 94 31.43 11.69 0.26
C ALA A 94 31.78 10.22 -0.04
N SER A 95 33.02 9.92 -0.43
CA SER A 95 33.52 8.55 -0.62
C SER A 95 33.72 7.79 0.69
N GLU A 96 33.93 8.49 1.81
CA GLU A 96 34.05 7.90 3.15
C GLU A 96 32.67 7.78 3.82
N LEU A 97 31.74 8.68 3.48
CA LEU A 97 30.35 8.61 3.93
C LEU A 97 29.58 7.44 3.28
N ALA A 98 29.86 7.17 2.00
CA ALA A 98 29.16 6.15 1.21
C ALA A 98 29.16 4.75 1.85
N PRO A 99 30.31 4.18 2.29
CA PRO A 99 30.35 2.90 3.00
C PRO A 99 29.60 2.90 4.34
N LEU A 100 29.61 4.02 5.07
CA LEU A 100 28.94 4.13 6.38
C LEU A 100 27.42 4.10 6.25
N LEU A 101 26.89 4.67 5.16
CA LEU A 101 25.46 4.70 4.86
C LEU A 101 25.00 3.53 3.98
N GLY A 102 25.93 2.71 3.48
CA GLY A 102 25.63 1.63 2.54
C GLY A 102 25.13 2.10 1.16
N VAL A 103 25.51 3.32 0.76
CA VAL A 103 25.06 3.96 -0.49
C VAL A 103 26.23 4.19 -1.45
N SER A 104 25.94 4.52 -2.71
CA SER A 104 26.97 4.93 -3.66
C SER A 104 27.55 6.31 -3.32
N THR A 105 28.77 6.60 -3.76
CA THR A 105 29.39 7.93 -3.60
C THR A 105 28.55 9.06 -4.20
N ARG A 106 27.78 8.78 -5.27
CA ARG A 106 26.88 9.75 -5.90
C ARG A 106 25.67 10.05 -5.01
N GLU A 107 25.09 9.02 -4.41
CA GLU A 107 23.98 9.17 -3.46
C GLU A 107 24.45 9.86 -2.18
N ALA A 108 25.63 9.53 -1.65
CA ALA A 108 26.21 10.21 -0.51
C ALA A 108 26.40 11.72 -0.77
N LYS A 109 26.87 12.11 -1.96
CA LYS A 109 26.93 13.54 -2.35
C LYS A 109 25.56 14.19 -2.35
N THR A 110 24.55 13.48 -2.85
CA THR A 110 23.16 13.96 -2.90
C THR A 110 22.58 14.13 -1.49
N LEU A 111 22.82 13.17 -0.60
CA LEU A 111 22.43 13.23 0.81
C LEU A 111 23.10 14.38 1.56
N ILE A 112 24.39 14.67 1.29
CA ILE A 112 25.06 15.84 1.87
C ILE A 112 24.42 17.15 1.41
N MET A 113 24.09 17.27 0.12
CA MET A 113 23.41 18.46 -0.40
C MET A 113 22.02 18.62 0.21
N GLN A 114 21.27 17.52 0.30
CA GLN A 114 19.93 17.50 0.90
C GLN A 114 20.00 17.89 2.38
N ALA A 115 20.90 17.28 3.16
CA ALA A 115 21.09 17.60 4.57
C ALA A 115 21.48 19.07 4.80
N LYS A 116 22.31 19.66 3.93
CA LYS A 116 22.62 21.10 3.99
C LYS A 116 21.38 21.97 3.69
N ALA A 117 20.56 21.57 2.72
CA ALA A 117 19.33 22.27 2.38
C ALA A 117 18.29 22.19 3.52
N ASP A 118 18.10 21.00 4.11
CA ASP A 118 17.15 20.75 5.19
C ASP A 118 17.47 21.56 6.46
N LEU A 119 18.75 21.79 6.72
CA LEU A 119 19.21 22.62 7.85
C LEU A 119 19.28 24.11 7.53
N GLY A 120 18.97 24.53 6.30
CA GLY A 120 19.16 25.91 5.87
C GLY A 120 20.62 26.37 5.87
N VAL A 121 21.56 25.42 5.85
CA VAL A 121 23.00 25.67 5.67
C VAL A 121 23.22 25.90 4.17
N ALA A 122 22.61 26.97 3.64
CA ALA A 122 22.94 27.49 2.33
C ALA A 122 24.42 27.83 2.34
N GLY A 123 25.16 27.29 1.38
CA GLY A 123 26.61 27.31 1.32
C GLY A 123 27.18 28.67 1.71
N ALA A 124 27.85 28.72 2.85
CA ALA A 124 28.80 29.79 3.14
C ALA A 124 29.79 29.79 1.98
N ALA A 125 29.72 30.87 1.23
CA ALA A 125 30.58 31.19 0.11
C ALA A 125 32.04 30.88 0.46
N GLU A 126 32.68 30.04 -0.37
CA GLU A 126 34.11 30.18 -0.62
C GLU A 126 34.28 31.47 -1.43
N SER A 127 34.18 32.59 -0.71
CA SER A 127 34.49 33.93 -1.15
C SER A 127 36.01 34.05 -1.25
N ALA A 128 36.58 33.65 -2.39
CA ALA A 128 37.88 34.15 -2.79
C ALA A 128 37.73 35.63 -3.20
N ALA A 129 38.20 36.51 -2.32
CA ALA A 129 38.23 37.96 -2.46
C ALA A 129 39.16 38.41 -3.63
N PRO A 130 39.09 39.69 -4.05
CA PRO A 130 39.47 40.16 -5.38
C PRO A 130 40.97 40.49 -5.48
N SER A 131 41.58 40.22 -6.63
CA SER A 131 42.83 40.86 -7.04
C SER A 131 42.52 41.92 -8.09
N SER A 132 42.34 43.15 -7.63
CA SER A 132 42.51 44.34 -8.46
C SER A 132 43.99 44.48 -8.81
N ASP A 133 44.33 44.30 -10.08
CA ASP A 133 45.47 44.98 -10.68
C ASP A 133 44.98 45.63 -11.98
N ASP A 134 44.81 46.94 -11.88
CA ASP A 134 44.41 47.84 -12.94
C ASP A 134 45.66 48.60 -13.35
N LYS A 135 46.14 48.41 -14.59
CA LYS A 135 46.74 49.46 -15.44
C LYS A 135 47.21 48.92 -16.81
N GLN A 136 46.49 49.39 -17.82
CA GLN A 136 46.99 50.02 -19.05
C GLN A 136 47.99 49.23 -19.91
N ASN A 137 47.65 48.94 -21.17
CA ASN A 137 47.92 49.91 -22.24
C ASN A 137 47.43 49.39 -23.60
N ASP A 138 46.99 50.34 -24.40
CA ASP A 138 46.51 50.27 -25.77
C ASP A 138 47.44 49.52 -26.73
N GLN A 139 46.86 48.70 -27.62
CA GLN A 139 46.84 49.00 -29.05
C GLN A 139 46.04 47.97 -29.87
N GLN A 140 45.05 48.50 -30.58
CA GLN A 140 44.51 48.05 -31.86
C GLN A 140 45.52 47.32 -32.75
N THR A 141 45.10 46.22 -33.39
CA THR A 141 45.03 46.06 -34.86
C THR A 141 44.50 44.67 -35.26
N VAL A 142 43.43 44.69 -36.05
CA VAL A 142 42.99 43.63 -37.01
C VAL A 142 43.60 43.99 -38.39
N PRO A 143 43.55 43.18 -39.48
CA PRO A 143 43.12 41.78 -39.68
C PRO A 143 44.04 40.95 -40.66
N ALA A 144 43.53 39.76 -41.06
CA ALA A 144 43.57 39.16 -42.40
C ALA A 144 44.77 38.31 -42.90
N ALA A 145 44.44 37.03 -43.12
CA ALA A 145 44.66 36.20 -44.32
C ALA A 145 45.97 36.31 -45.12
N SER A 146 46.64 35.16 -45.23
CA SER A 146 46.96 34.48 -46.50
C SER A 146 47.24 33.00 -46.23
#